data_AF-A0A4Y2RF58-F1
#
_entry.id   AF-A0A4Y2RF58-F1
#
_cell.length_a   1.000
_cell.length_b   1.000
_cell.length_c   1.000
_cell.angle_alpha   90.00
_cell.angle_beta   90.00
_cell.angle_gamma   90.00
#
_symmetry.space_group_name_H-M   'P 1'
#
loop_
_entity.id
_entity.type
_entity.pdbx_description
1 polymer ?
#
loop_
_entity_poly.entity_id
_entity_poly.type
_entity_poly.pdbx_seq_one_letter_code
_entity_poly.pdbx_strand_id
1 'polypeptide(L)'
;MQRRQKRALYDALRESSGLGETKKSLQNFVDEQLYPHVWNISDDLGELVRRKKVIKFDSKYLSLKRANKNKRLPKKQLAELIRFLKTHDGEKKSFEDIRAHMQIMERPLKNELCVLVIEKEVKVTKDHKFQLMSY
;
A
#
# COMPACT_ATOMS: atom_id res chain seq x y z
N MET A 1 21.77 -17.60 -3.58
CA MET A 1 20.68 -17.70 -2.56
C MET A 1 19.85 -16.41 -2.48
N GLN A 2 20.46 -15.25 -2.18
CA GLN A 2 19.75 -13.95 -2.05
C GLN A 2 18.87 -13.55 -3.25
N ARG A 3 19.28 -13.83 -4.51
CA ARG A 3 18.45 -13.54 -5.70
C ARG A 3 17.12 -14.31 -5.72
N ARG A 4 17.11 -15.57 -5.27
CA ARG A 4 15.92 -16.43 -5.26
C ARG A 4 14.94 -15.99 -4.15
N GLN A 5 15.48 -15.64 -2.98
CA GLN A 5 14.73 -15.05 -1.85
C GLN A 5 14.04 -13.75 -2.23
N LYS A 6 14.80 -12.77 -2.75
CA LYS A 6 14.23 -11.49 -3.17
C LYS A 6 13.13 -11.71 -4.22
N ARG A 7 13.31 -12.62 -5.18
CA ARG A 7 12.29 -12.96 -6.18
C ARG A 7 11.01 -13.50 -5.54
N ALA A 8 11.11 -14.47 -4.63
CA ALA A 8 9.96 -15.02 -3.92
C ALA A 8 9.16 -13.93 -3.15
N LEU A 9 9.85 -12.99 -2.49
CA LEU A 9 9.18 -11.86 -1.83
C LEU A 9 8.49 -10.92 -2.82
N TYR A 10 9.11 -10.63 -3.96
CA TYR A 10 8.47 -9.85 -5.01
C TYR A 10 7.26 -10.56 -5.62
N ASP A 11 7.33 -11.88 -5.78
CA ASP A 11 6.22 -12.70 -6.28
C ASP A 11 5.09 -12.75 -5.25
N ALA A 12 5.39 -12.89 -3.95
CA ALA A 12 4.42 -12.77 -2.85
C ALA A 12 3.70 -11.41 -2.88
N LEU A 13 4.46 -10.31 -3.00
CA LEU A 13 3.93 -8.95 -3.12
C LEU A 13 3.18 -8.71 -4.44
N ARG A 14 3.49 -9.47 -5.49
CA ARG A 14 2.81 -9.42 -6.79
C ARG A 14 1.49 -10.17 -6.77
N GLU A 15 1.41 -11.27 -6.03
CA GLU A 15 0.19 -12.07 -5.90
C GLU A 15 -0.75 -11.47 -4.85
N SER A 16 -0.21 -10.81 -3.83
CA SER A 16 -0.91 -10.10 -2.75
C SER A 16 -2.06 -9.22 -3.20
N SER A 17 -3.26 -9.45 -2.67
CA SER A 17 -4.52 -8.86 -3.10
C SER A 17 -4.67 -7.36 -2.83
N GLY A 18 -3.88 -6.51 -3.47
CA GLY A 18 -4.11 -5.06 -3.65
C GLY A 18 -4.19 -4.17 -2.40
N LEU A 19 -4.28 -4.74 -1.20
CA LEU A 19 -4.53 -4.07 0.08
C LEU A 19 -3.46 -4.36 1.13
N GLY A 20 -2.42 -5.02 0.67
CA GLY A 20 -1.25 -5.40 1.41
C GLY A 20 -1.43 -6.67 2.22
N GLU A 21 -0.42 -7.52 2.12
CA GLU A 21 -0.28 -8.69 2.98
C GLU A 21 0.28 -8.30 4.34
N THR A 22 -0.06 -9.06 5.37
CA THR A 22 0.68 -8.98 6.62
C THR A 22 2.11 -9.49 6.42
N LYS A 23 3.04 -9.10 7.30
CA LYS A 23 4.37 -9.74 7.32
C LYS A 23 4.22 -11.27 7.36
N LYS A 24 3.31 -11.78 8.20
CA LYS A 24 3.11 -13.22 8.38
C LYS A 24 2.65 -13.91 7.10
N SER A 25 1.70 -13.34 6.36
CA SER A 25 1.23 -13.94 5.11
C SER A 25 2.30 -13.89 4.00
N LEU A 26 3.07 -12.81 3.91
CA LEU A 26 4.25 -12.77 3.01
C LEU A 26 5.30 -13.80 3.40
N GLN A 27 5.58 -13.94 4.69
CA GLN A 27 6.57 -14.87 5.23
C GLN A 27 6.18 -16.30 4.87
N ASN A 28 4.92 -16.68 5.13
CA ASN A 28 4.40 -18.01 4.80
C ASN A 28 4.52 -18.32 3.30
N PHE A 29 4.09 -17.40 2.43
CA PHE A 29 4.20 -17.57 0.99
C PHE A 29 5.65 -17.77 0.53
N VAL A 30 6.56 -16.98 1.10
CA VAL A 30 7.99 -17.06 0.79
C VAL A 30 8.59 -18.38 1.28
N ASP A 31 8.23 -18.82 2.49
CA ASP A 31 8.70 -20.08 3.08
C ASP A 31 8.22 -21.28 2.26
N GLU A 32 6.98 -21.26 1.75
CA GLU A 32 6.45 -22.29 0.84
C GLU A 32 7.29 -22.42 -0.45
N GLN A 33 7.80 -21.31 -1.00
CA GLN A 33 8.62 -21.33 -2.22
C GLN A 33 10.10 -21.67 -1.99
N LEU A 34 10.59 -21.45 -0.77
CA LEU A 34 12.01 -21.55 -0.43
C LEU A 34 12.34 -22.75 0.44
N TYR A 35 11.34 -23.53 0.86
CA TYR A 35 11.51 -24.72 1.69
C TYR A 35 12.66 -25.60 1.17
N PRO A 36 13.58 -26.06 2.07
CA PRO A 36 13.55 -25.97 3.53
C PRO A 36 14.17 -24.68 4.11
N HIS A 37 14.53 -23.69 3.30
CA HIS A 37 15.26 -22.52 3.79
C HIS A 37 14.31 -21.45 4.36
N VAL A 38 14.36 -21.28 5.70
CA VAL A 38 13.64 -20.20 6.39
C VAL A 38 14.43 -18.90 6.24
N TRP A 39 13.77 -17.87 5.71
CA TRP A 39 14.37 -16.54 5.52
C TRP A 39 13.47 -15.46 6.11
N ASN A 40 13.96 -14.72 7.10
CA ASN A 40 13.20 -13.63 7.70
C ASN A 40 13.12 -12.43 6.75
N ILE A 41 11.93 -12.14 6.24
CA ILE A 41 11.71 -11.08 5.25
C ILE A 41 11.74 -9.65 5.82
N SER A 42 11.91 -9.48 7.15
CA SER A 42 11.84 -8.17 7.83
C SER A 42 12.75 -7.11 7.22
N ASP A 43 14.03 -7.43 7.02
CA ASP A 43 15.03 -6.45 6.60
C ASP A 43 14.80 -6.00 5.15
N ASP A 44 14.49 -6.96 4.28
CA ASP A 44 14.16 -6.70 2.88
C ASP A 44 12.83 -5.95 2.73
N LEU A 45 11.80 -6.27 3.52
CA LEU A 45 10.58 -5.46 3.57
C LEU A 45 10.89 -4.02 4.01
N GLY A 46 11.71 -3.85 5.05
CA GLY A 46 12.16 -2.54 5.52
C GLY A 46 12.93 -1.76 4.45
N GLU A 47 13.77 -2.45 3.65
CA GLU A 47 14.47 -1.86 2.50
C GLU A 47 13.49 -1.44 1.39
N LEU A 48 12.51 -2.28 1.04
CA LEU A 48 11.49 -1.97 0.04
C LEU A 48 10.62 -0.78 0.43
N VAL A 49 10.31 -0.65 1.72
CA VAL A 49 9.62 0.52 2.28
C VAL A 49 10.49 1.77 2.17
N ARG A 50 11.75 1.70 2.60
CA ARG A 50 12.71 2.82 2.47
C ARG A 50 12.87 3.29 1.03
N ARG A 51 12.90 2.35 0.08
CA ARG A 51 12.99 2.62 -1.37
C ARG A 51 11.66 3.02 -2.03
N LYS A 52 10.59 3.20 -1.25
CA LYS A 52 9.25 3.56 -1.74
C LYS A 52 8.74 2.60 -2.82
N LYS A 53 9.04 1.30 -2.70
CA LYS A 53 8.49 0.24 -3.57
C LYS A 53 7.28 -0.45 -2.94
N VAL A 54 7.26 -0.46 -1.61
CA VAL A 54 6.17 -0.96 -0.77
C VAL A 54 5.79 0.15 0.20
N ILE A 55 4.52 0.27 0.53
CA ILE A 55 4.04 1.10 1.64
C ILE A 55 3.63 0.16 2.76
N LYS A 56 4.13 0.42 3.97
CA LYS A 56 3.63 -0.24 5.17
C LYS A 56 2.40 0.52 5.68
N PHE A 57 1.34 -0.20 6.02
CA PHE A 57 0.10 0.29 6.64
C PHE A 57 -0.15 -0.57 7.87
N ASP A 58 0.20 -0.06 9.06
CA ASP A 58 0.13 -0.85 10.29
C ASP A 58 0.90 -2.20 10.14
N SER A 59 0.21 -3.34 10.20
CA SER A 59 0.76 -4.69 10.07
C SER A 59 0.83 -5.17 8.61
N LYS A 60 0.26 -4.41 7.67
CA LYS A 60 0.10 -4.75 6.26
C LYS A 60 1.12 -4.03 5.37
N TYR A 61 1.47 -4.65 4.26
CA TYR A 61 2.48 -4.17 3.31
C TYR A 61 1.91 -4.17 1.89
N LEU A 62 1.80 -2.98 1.30
CA LEU A 62 1.18 -2.77 0.01
C LEU A 62 2.21 -2.45 -1.07
N SER A 63 2.25 -3.28 -2.11
CA SER A 63 3.10 -3.06 -3.28
C SER A 63 2.56 -1.93 -4.15
N LEU A 64 3.34 -0.84 -4.29
CA LEU A 64 2.98 0.28 -5.17
C LEU A 64 2.93 -0.11 -6.65
N LYS A 65 3.69 -1.15 -7.05
CA LYS A 65 3.69 -1.63 -8.44
C LYS A 65 2.34 -2.24 -8.89
N ARG A 66 1.44 -2.58 -7.97
CA ARG A 66 0.14 -3.21 -8.27
C ARG A 66 -1.00 -2.22 -8.47
N ALA A 67 -0.82 -0.94 -8.13
CA ALA A 67 -1.86 0.04 -8.30
C ALA A 67 -2.25 0.14 -9.78
N ASN A 68 -3.52 -0.11 -10.09
CA ASN A 68 -4.00 -0.11 -11.45
C ASN A 68 -4.55 1.28 -11.79
N LYS A 69 -3.76 2.05 -12.55
CA LYS A 69 -4.12 3.39 -13.04
C LYS A 69 -5.36 3.39 -13.94
N ASN A 70 -5.73 2.26 -14.53
CA ASN A 70 -6.92 2.14 -15.39
C ASN A 70 -8.19 1.82 -14.57
N LYS A 71 -8.06 1.43 -13.30
CA LYS A 71 -9.19 1.14 -12.39
C LYS A 71 -9.33 2.23 -11.33
N ARG A 72 -9.48 3.47 -11.79
CA ARG A 72 -9.73 4.63 -10.91
C ARG A 72 -11.14 4.58 -10.32
N LEU A 73 -11.34 5.26 -9.20
CA LEU A 73 -12.68 5.57 -8.70
C LEU A 73 -13.46 6.42 -9.72
N PRO A 74 -14.80 6.29 -9.74
CA PRO A 74 -15.67 7.23 -10.44
C PRO A 74 -15.35 8.69 -10.08
N LYS A 75 -15.43 9.60 -11.06
CA LYS A 75 -15.06 11.02 -10.89
C LYS A 75 -15.70 11.68 -9.66
N LYS A 76 -16.97 11.37 -9.36
CA LYS A 76 -17.68 11.91 -8.17
C LYS A 76 -17.03 11.44 -6.86
N GLN A 77 -16.75 10.14 -6.75
CA GLN A 77 -16.07 9.56 -5.59
C GLN A 77 -14.62 10.05 -5.47
N LEU A 78 -13.90 10.17 -6.59
CA LEU A 78 -12.55 10.73 -6.56
C LEU A 78 -12.55 12.19 -6.08
N ALA A 79 -13.46 13.02 -6.61
CA ALA A 79 -13.59 14.41 -6.18
C ALA A 79 -13.94 14.51 -4.69
N GLU A 80 -14.80 13.61 -4.19
CA GLU A 80 -15.12 13.51 -2.78
C GLU A 80 -13.92 13.09 -1.92
N LEU A 81 -13.12 12.11 -2.37
CA LEU A 81 -11.89 11.68 -1.70
C LEU A 81 -10.90 12.84 -1.56
N ILE A 82 -10.63 13.52 -2.69
CA ILE A 82 -9.73 14.66 -2.71
C ILE A 82 -10.27 15.80 -1.84
N ARG A 83 -11.58 16.08 -1.90
CA ARG A 83 -12.22 17.07 -1.02
C ARG A 83 -12.03 16.69 0.44
N PHE A 84 -12.29 15.44 0.82
CA PHE A 84 -12.15 14.95 2.19
C PHE A 84 -10.71 15.09 2.70
N LEU A 85 -9.73 14.71 1.88
CA LEU A 85 -8.31 14.86 2.19
C LEU A 85 -7.85 16.33 2.24
N LYS A 86 -8.61 17.25 1.61
CA LYS A 86 -8.33 18.70 1.60
C LYS A 86 -8.98 19.41 2.79
N THR A 87 -10.16 18.98 3.22
CA THR A 87 -10.86 19.54 4.39
C THR A 87 -9.98 19.39 5.64
N HIS A 88 -9.85 20.48 6.40
CA HIS A 88 -8.99 20.62 7.59
C HIS A 88 -7.49 20.86 7.32
N ASP A 89 -7.17 21.65 6.28
CA ASP A 89 -5.89 22.39 6.18
C ASP A 89 -4.63 21.51 6.29
N GLY A 90 -4.66 20.35 5.63
CA GLY A 90 -3.52 19.43 5.62
C GLY A 90 -3.47 18.43 6.78
N GLU A 91 -4.57 18.28 7.52
CA GLU A 91 -4.69 17.18 8.49
C GLU A 91 -4.54 15.83 7.80
N LYS A 92 -3.69 14.97 8.39
CA LYS A 92 -3.40 13.64 7.86
C LYS A 92 -4.55 12.70 8.24
N LYS A 93 -5.08 11.93 7.30
CA LYS A 93 -6.21 11.00 7.52
C LYS A 93 -5.76 9.55 7.50
N SER A 94 -6.23 8.70 8.42
CA SER A 94 -5.98 7.26 8.34
C SER A 94 -6.80 6.60 7.23
N PHE A 95 -6.49 5.36 6.87
CA PHE A 95 -7.32 4.61 5.91
C PHE A 95 -8.74 4.43 6.45
N GLU A 96 -8.85 4.16 7.74
CA GLU A 96 -10.09 3.93 8.47
C GLU A 96 -10.97 5.17 8.46
N ASP A 97 -10.39 6.36 8.68
CA ASP A 97 -11.12 7.65 8.60
C ASP A 97 -11.72 7.85 7.20
N ILE A 98 -10.91 7.61 6.16
CA ILE A 98 -11.33 7.78 4.76
C ILE A 98 -12.43 6.78 4.41
N ARG A 99 -12.26 5.51 4.82
CA ARG A 99 -13.23 4.45 4.56
C ARG A 99 -14.56 4.73 5.26
N ALA A 100 -14.52 5.18 6.51
CA ALA A 100 -15.72 5.52 7.28
C ALA A 100 -16.50 6.66 6.62
N HIS A 101 -15.81 7.62 6.01
CA HIS A 101 -16.44 8.75 5.32
C HIS A 101 -17.03 8.38 3.95
N MET A 102 -16.28 7.65 3.12
CA MET A 102 -16.57 7.57 1.68
C MET A 102 -17.61 6.53 1.26
N GLN A 103 -18.01 5.60 2.15
CA GLN A 103 -18.89 4.46 1.80
C GLN A 103 -18.42 3.67 0.56
N ILE A 104 -17.11 3.60 0.31
CA ILE A 104 -16.51 2.85 -0.80
C ILE A 104 -16.01 1.50 -0.30
N MET A 105 -16.14 0.46 -1.14
CA MET A 105 -15.54 -0.84 -0.88
C MET A 105 -14.02 -0.71 -0.66
N GLU A 106 -13.50 -1.52 0.27
CA GLU A 106 -12.10 -1.44 0.71
C GLU A 106 -11.10 -1.54 -0.46
N ARG A 107 -11.36 -2.44 -1.41
CA ARG A 107 -10.45 -2.75 -2.52
C ARG A 107 -10.30 -1.59 -3.53
N PRO A 108 -11.39 -1.01 -4.08
CA PRO A 108 -11.31 0.19 -4.89
C PRO A 108 -10.62 1.37 -4.19
N LEU A 109 -10.92 1.58 -2.89
CA LEU A 109 -10.37 2.72 -2.15
C LEU A 109 -8.85 2.65 -2.01
N LYS A 110 -8.28 1.50 -1.62
CA LYS A 110 -6.81 1.42 -1.52
C LYS A 110 -6.13 1.44 -2.88
N ASN A 111 -6.76 0.93 -3.93
CA ASN A 111 -6.20 1.07 -5.28
C ASN A 111 -6.05 2.56 -5.62
N GLU A 112 -7.09 3.35 -5.38
CA GLU A 112 -7.06 4.79 -5.62
C GLU A 112 -6.00 5.49 -4.78
N LEU A 113 -5.97 5.22 -3.46
CA LEU A 113 -4.95 5.81 -2.57
C LEU A 113 -3.52 5.45 -3.03
N CYS A 114 -3.28 4.23 -3.51
CA CYS A 114 -1.99 3.88 -4.09
C CYS A 114 -1.68 4.67 -5.36
N VAL A 115 -2.65 4.81 -6.26
CA VAL A 115 -2.47 5.58 -7.49
C VAL A 115 -2.13 7.04 -7.16
N LEU A 116 -2.86 7.66 -6.23
CA LEU A 116 -2.60 9.02 -5.78
C LEU A 116 -1.22 9.19 -5.16
N VAL A 117 -0.73 8.18 -4.42
CA VAL A 117 0.64 8.19 -3.86
C VAL A 117 1.70 8.05 -4.95
N ILE A 118 1.46 7.22 -5.97
CA ILE A 118 2.37 7.05 -7.12
C ILE A 118 2.43 8.34 -7.95
N GLU A 119 1.29 9.00 -8.12
CA GLU A 119 1.15 10.26 -8.85
C GLU A 119 1.65 11.47 -8.05
N LYS A 120 2.13 11.23 -6.82
CA LYS A 120 2.64 12.25 -5.89
C LYS A 120 1.62 13.32 -5.53
N GLU A 121 0.34 13.01 -5.66
CA GLU A 121 -0.75 13.88 -5.21
C GLU A 121 -0.97 13.72 -3.70
N VAL A 122 -0.72 12.51 -3.19
CA VAL A 122 -0.84 12.18 -1.76
C VAL A 122 0.49 11.67 -1.24
N LYS A 123 0.93 12.14 -0.08
CA LYS A 123 2.01 11.53 0.69
C LYS A 123 1.45 10.67 1.80
N VAL A 124 2.17 9.60 2.12
CA VAL A 124 1.92 8.79 3.32
C VAL A 124 2.93 9.19 4.38
N THR A 125 2.45 9.51 5.58
CA THR A 125 3.28 9.91 6.70
C THR A 125 3.85 8.70 7.44
N LYS A 126 4.81 8.93 8.36
CA LYS A 126 5.38 7.88 9.20
C LYS A 126 4.31 7.16 10.05
N ASP A 127 3.23 7.87 10.38
CA ASP A 127 2.11 7.36 11.20
C ASP A 127 1.03 6.69 10.34
N HIS A 128 1.33 6.33 9.09
CA HIS A 128 0.40 5.67 8.16
C HIS A 128 -0.84 6.50 7.80
N LYS A 129 -0.71 7.83 7.84
CA LYS A 129 -1.79 8.74 7.45
C LYS A 129 -1.53 9.34 6.07
N PHE A 130 -2.59 9.56 5.31
CA PHE A 130 -2.60 10.16 3.99
C PHE A 130 -2.78 11.67 4.11
N GLN A 131 -1.98 12.42 3.36
CA GLN A 131 -2.05 13.87 3.29
C GLN A 131 -1.90 14.30 1.84
N LEU A 132 -2.77 15.19 1.36
CA LEU A 132 -2.57 15.82 0.06
C LEU A 132 -1.24 16.59 0.06
N MET A 133 -0.54 16.51 -1.04
CA MET A 133 0.59 17.37 -1.33
C MET A 133 0.01 18.74 -1.71
N SER A 134 0.14 19.73 -0.84
CA SER A 134 -0.17 21.12 -1.20
C SER A 134 0.81 21.58 -2.27
N TYR A 135 0.28 22.09 -3.38
CA TYR A 135 1.04 22.84 -4.38
C TYR A 135 1.38 24.23 -3.84
#